data_AF-A0A242DDF1-F1
#
_entry.id   AF-A0A242DDF1-F1
#
_cell.length_a   1.000
_cell.length_b   1.000
_cell.length_c   1.000
_cell.angle_alpha   90.00
_cell.angle_beta   90.00
_cell.angle_gamma   90.00
#
_symmetry.space_group_name_H-M   'P 1'
#
loop_
_entity.id
_entity.type
_entity.pdbx_description
1 polymer ?
#
loop_
_entity_poly.entity_id
_entity_poly.type
_entity_poly.pdbx_seq_one_letter_code
_entity_poly.pdbx_strand_id
1 'polypeptide(L)'
;MIWQFITRKKNQRQLQIISLLKEDKYTATELTKHIKTSRRTVLRYIDELEQAGYISKGKYYQIAWQYQARYPELYRKVLMSDPRFQLFRKYLWGQASEKINYAKFKRLNYHLTSLNLVANRQTGSLLGEIGLIFLLQLRYLRDFYFFEEREIYQQMDDYYRNYPGTLIDKALFPDETMIKNFIDEFGIQPKFAKFFFFDHLRYHFQLFADFYQCHREHRTDLYLEVKQASKIIKEMLAWESEVLRFTVTVKLFDLLFGIHQGLPLIVFNLKWEQGVVAEIYYRLSKELKREIPILSNCRIDELALALKNIIFTSYQVTLTMTPNLDSTFLIQERYEKFIASK
;
A
#
# COMPACT_ATOMS: atom_id res chain seq x y z
N MET A 1 3.09 -6.00 4.47
CA MET A 1 4.03 -4.86 4.42
C MET A 1 4.42 -4.59 2.98
N ILE A 2 4.65 -3.34 2.57
CA ILE A 2 4.84 -2.97 1.16
C ILE A 2 6.23 -3.27 0.58
N TRP A 3 7.22 -3.55 1.41
CA TRP A 3 8.66 -3.48 1.06
C TRP A 3 9.19 -4.52 0.06
N GLN A 4 8.38 -5.47 -0.41
CA GLN A 4 8.85 -6.51 -1.32
C GLN A 4 9.37 -5.93 -2.64
N PHE A 5 8.78 -4.83 -3.13
CA PHE A 5 9.11 -4.23 -4.43
C PHE A 5 10.60 -3.86 -4.55
N ILE A 6 11.26 -3.48 -3.45
CA ILE A 6 12.64 -3.00 -3.47
C ILE A 6 13.67 -4.09 -3.16
N THR A 7 13.24 -5.32 -2.86
CA THR A 7 14.13 -6.43 -2.51
C THR A 7 14.58 -7.20 -3.75
N ARG A 8 15.58 -8.08 -3.63
CA ARG A 8 15.96 -8.98 -4.73
C ARG A 8 14.91 -10.07 -4.93
N LYS A 9 14.79 -10.60 -6.15
CA LYS A 9 13.86 -11.69 -6.51
C LYS A 9 13.92 -12.89 -5.55
N LYS A 10 15.12 -13.25 -5.05
CA LYS A 10 15.29 -14.27 -4.01
C LYS A 10 14.49 -13.93 -2.74
N ASN A 11 14.72 -12.76 -2.16
CA ASN A 11 14.05 -12.31 -0.94
C ASN A 11 12.55 -12.11 -1.17
N GLN A 12 12.12 -11.62 -2.35
CA GLN A 12 10.70 -11.58 -2.72
C GLN A 12 10.05 -12.97 -2.65
N ARG A 13 10.72 -13.99 -3.20
CA ARG A 13 10.23 -15.38 -3.17
C ARG A 13 10.23 -15.96 -1.76
N GLN A 14 11.23 -15.66 -0.94
CA GLN A 14 11.24 -16.05 0.47
C GLN A 14 10.10 -15.41 1.27
N LEU A 15 9.83 -14.12 1.05
CA LEU A 15 8.71 -13.41 1.68
C LEU A 15 7.36 -13.96 1.22
N GLN A 16 7.23 -14.37 -0.05
CA GLN A 16 6.05 -15.07 -0.56
C GLN A 16 5.85 -16.43 0.12
N ILE A 17 6.91 -17.23 0.29
CA ILE A 17 6.85 -18.50 1.03
C ILE A 17 6.38 -18.26 2.46
N ILE A 18 6.98 -17.29 3.16
CA ILE A 18 6.60 -16.95 4.55
C ILE A 18 5.15 -16.45 4.62
N SER A 19 4.69 -15.69 3.62
CA SER A 19 3.29 -15.24 3.56
C SER A 19 2.32 -16.41 3.41
N LEU A 20 2.63 -17.39 2.55
CA LEU A 20 1.82 -18.60 2.43
C LEU A 20 1.82 -19.40 3.75
N LEU A 21 3.01 -19.62 4.32
CA LEU A 21 3.17 -20.41 5.55
C LEU A 21 2.60 -19.75 6.81
N LYS A 22 2.23 -18.47 6.74
CA LYS A 22 1.47 -17.78 7.78
C LYS A 22 0.01 -18.26 7.80
N GLU A 23 -0.55 -18.53 6.63
CA GLU A 23 -1.96 -18.89 6.47
C GLU A 23 -2.18 -20.40 6.67
N ASP A 24 -1.28 -21.26 6.17
CA ASP A 24 -1.41 -22.72 6.31
C ASP A 24 -0.05 -23.46 6.21
N LYS A 25 -0.05 -24.79 6.30
CA LYS A 25 1.10 -25.68 6.13
C LYS A 25 1.09 -26.30 4.74
N TYR A 26 2.25 -26.36 4.09
CA TYR A 26 2.33 -26.79 2.70
C TYR A 26 3.46 -27.80 2.46
N THR A 27 3.27 -28.67 1.49
CA THR A 27 4.34 -29.46 0.87
C THR A 27 5.16 -28.60 -0.10
N ALA A 28 6.37 -29.04 -0.46
CA ALA A 28 7.16 -28.37 -1.49
C ALA A 28 6.43 -28.29 -2.85
N THR A 29 5.62 -29.30 -3.17
CA THR A 29 4.85 -29.36 -4.43
C THR A 29 3.75 -28.30 -4.44
N GLU A 30 3.03 -28.11 -3.34
CA GLU A 30 2.00 -27.08 -3.24
C GLU A 30 2.62 -25.68 -3.28
N LEU A 31 3.70 -25.44 -2.53
CA LEU A 31 4.44 -24.17 -2.60
C LEU A 31 4.92 -23.86 -4.02
N THR A 32 5.38 -24.87 -4.76
CA THR A 32 5.76 -24.74 -6.18
C THR A 32 4.60 -24.27 -7.05
N LYS A 33 3.40 -24.83 -6.84
CA LYS A 33 2.18 -24.44 -7.57
C LYS A 33 1.77 -23.00 -7.24
N HIS A 34 1.75 -22.62 -5.95
CA HIS A 34 1.38 -21.27 -5.54
C HIS A 34 2.37 -20.20 -6.04
N ILE A 35 3.68 -20.46 -5.94
CA ILE A 35 4.72 -19.49 -6.29
C ILE A 35 4.97 -19.43 -7.81
N LYS A 36 4.46 -20.41 -8.57
CA LYS A 36 4.64 -20.53 -10.03
C LYS A 36 6.11 -20.44 -10.44
N THR A 37 6.94 -21.29 -9.83
CA THR A 37 8.40 -21.35 -10.06
C THR A 37 8.86 -22.82 -10.03
N SER A 38 10.04 -23.15 -10.55
CA SER A 38 10.52 -24.54 -10.54
C SER A 38 10.72 -25.08 -9.12
N ARG A 39 10.40 -26.38 -8.92
CA ARG A 39 10.54 -27.07 -7.62
C ARG A 39 11.96 -26.95 -7.05
N ARG A 40 12.99 -27.06 -7.88
CA ARG A 40 14.40 -26.88 -7.49
C ARG A 40 14.67 -25.52 -6.86
N THR A 41 14.08 -24.47 -7.42
CA THR A 41 14.26 -23.10 -6.93
C THR A 41 13.53 -22.90 -5.61
N VAL A 42 12.32 -23.44 -5.47
CA VAL A 42 11.53 -23.39 -4.23
C VAL A 42 12.24 -24.13 -3.10
N LEU A 43 12.74 -25.35 -3.35
CA LEU A 43 13.50 -26.11 -2.36
C LEU A 43 14.74 -25.34 -1.89
N ARG A 44 15.53 -24.75 -2.80
CA ARG A 44 16.67 -23.92 -2.40
C ARG A 44 16.27 -22.77 -1.45
N TYR A 45 15.15 -22.10 -1.70
CA TYR A 45 14.70 -21.00 -0.83
C TYR A 45 14.18 -21.51 0.51
N ILE A 46 13.52 -22.67 0.52
CA ILE A 46 13.10 -23.37 1.74
C ILE A 46 14.32 -23.76 2.57
N ASP A 47 15.34 -24.37 1.97
CA ASP A 47 16.56 -24.80 2.67
C ASP A 47 17.25 -23.60 3.34
N GLU A 48 17.33 -22.45 2.67
CA GLU A 48 17.88 -21.23 3.25
C GLU A 48 17.03 -20.66 4.40
N LEU A 49 15.70 -20.78 4.33
CA LEU A 49 14.79 -20.35 5.40
C LEU A 49 14.85 -21.30 6.60
N GLU A 50 15.02 -22.60 6.36
CA GLU A 50 15.17 -23.63 7.39
C GLU A 50 16.52 -23.50 8.10
N GLN A 51 17.62 -23.29 7.36
CA GLN A 51 18.94 -23.00 7.92
C GLN A 51 18.95 -21.73 8.79
N ALA A 52 18.14 -20.73 8.44
CA ALA A 52 17.98 -19.52 9.24
C ALA A 52 17.07 -19.72 10.48
N GLY A 53 16.50 -20.91 10.67
CA GLY A 53 15.57 -21.21 11.77
C GLY A 53 14.21 -20.52 11.63
N TYR A 54 13.85 -20.07 10.44
CA TYR A 54 12.59 -19.35 10.19
C TYR A 54 11.42 -20.30 9.96
N ILE A 55 11.69 -21.42 9.31
CA ILE A 55 10.71 -22.48 9.03
C ILE A 55 11.25 -23.81 9.51
N SER A 56 10.34 -24.77 9.70
CA SER A 56 10.68 -26.15 10.06
C SER A 56 9.98 -27.12 9.13
N LYS A 57 10.62 -28.26 8.89
CA LYS A 57 10.06 -29.36 8.11
C LYS A 57 9.62 -30.50 9.02
N GLY A 58 8.33 -30.80 9.02
CA GLY A 58 7.79 -32.08 9.47
C GLY A 58 7.24 -32.87 8.28
N LYS A 59 5.97 -33.28 8.37
CA LYS A 59 5.20 -33.75 7.20
C LYS A 59 4.97 -32.64 6.18
N TYR A 60 4.82 -31.41 6.66
CA TYR A 60 4.64 -30.19 5.89
C TYR A 60 5.67 -29.14 6.35
N TYR A 61 5.93 -28.14 5.51
CA TYR A 61 6.65 -26.95 5.93
C TYR A 61 5.69 -26.03 6.69
N GLN A 62 6.22 -25.40 7.74
CA GLN A 62 5.50 -24.42 8.56
C GLN A 62 6.49 -23.40 9.16
N ILE A 63 6.00 -22.22 9.55
CA ILE A 63 6.82 -21.27 10.32
C ILE A 63 7.18 -21.90 11.67
N ALA A 64 8.45 -21.75 12.07
CA ALA A 64 8.94 -22.24 13.35
C ALA A 64 8.53 -21.28 14.48
N TRP A 65 7.23 -21.24 14.82
CA TRP A 65 6.65 -20.31 15.79
C TRP A 65 7.31 -20.36 17.17
N GLN A 66 7.85 -21.53 17.56
CA GLN A 66 8.63 -21.68 18.79
C GLN A 66 9.88 -20.78 18.86
N TYR A 67 10.42 -20.33 17.71
CA TYR A 67 11.59 -19.46 17.61
C TYR A 67 11.29 -18.09 16.98
N GLN A 68 10.08 -17.89 16.47
CA GLN A 68 9.65 -16.65 15.84
C GLN A 68 8.49 -16.06 16.63
N ALA A 69 8.75 -15.00 17.39
CA ALA A 69 7.76 -14.44 18.30
C ALA A 69 6.47 -14.02 17.58
N ARG A 70 6.58 -13.34 16.42
CA ARG A 70 5.43 -12.91 15.60
C ARG A 70 5.77 -12.83 14.10
N TYR A 71 4.76 -13.00 13.24
CA TYR A 71 4.91 -12.89 11.78
C TYR A 71 5.59 -11.59 11.32
N PRO A 72 5.21 -10.39 11.82
CA PRO A 72 5.83 -9.14 11.38
C PRO A 72 7.34 -9.10 11.64
N GLU A 73 7.79 -9.68 12.75
CA GLU A 73 9.22 -9.72 13.09
C GLU A 73 10.00 -10.64 12.15
N LEU A 74 9.45 -11.82 11.86
CA LEU A 74 10.05 -12.73 10.88
C LEU A 74 10.14 -12.05 9.50
N TYR A 75 9.07 -11.37 9.07
CA TYR A 75 9.05 -10.63 7.81
C TYR A 75 10.13 -9.55 7.77
N ARG A 76 10.30 -8.79 8.87
CA ARG A 76 11.37 -7.79 9.03
C ARG A 76 12.75 -8.44 8.94
N LYS A 77 13.00 -9.58 9.61
CA LYS A 77 14.29 -10.29 9.55
C LYS A 77 14.66 -10.64 8.12
N VAL A 78 13.72 -11.19 7.34
CA VAL A 78 13.97 -11.52 5.93
C VAL A 78 14.20 -10.29 5.06
N LEU A 79 13.44 -9.20 5.24
CA LEU A 79 13.72 -7.93 4.56
C LEU A 79 15.11 -7.37 4.91
N MET A 80 15.45 -7.38 6.19
CA MET A 80 16.70 -6.82 6.69
C MET A 80 17.93 -7.62 6.23
N SER A 81 17.77 -8.91 5.93
CA SER A 81 18.82 -9.70 5.30
C SER A 81 19.12 -9.33 3.84
N ASP A 82 18.23 -8.57 3.17
CA ASP A 82 18.42 -8.19 1.77
C ASP A 82 19.35 -6.96 1.65
N PRO A 83 20.52 -7.08 1.01
CA PRO A 83 21.45 -5.95 0.87
C PRO A 83 20.89 -4.80 0.03
N ARG A 84 19.92 -5.04 -0.87
CA ARG A 84 19.30 -3.97 -1.66
C ARG A 84 18.29 -3.21 -0.81
N PHE A 85 17.50 -3.89 0.00
CA PHE A 85 16.64 -3.26 1.01
C PHE A 85 17.45 -2.42 1.99
N GLN A 86 18.58 -2.95 2.50
CA GLN A 86 19.49 -2.20 3.36
C GLN A 86 20.03 -0.93 2.70
N LEU A 87 20.38 -1.02 1.42
CA LEU A 87 20.84 0.13 0.64
C LEU A 87 19.72 1.17 0.45
N PHE A 88 18.52 0.72 0.06
CA PHE A 88 17.35 1.55 -0.08
C PHE A 88 17.04 2.32 1.20
N ARG A 89 17.06 1.63 2.35
CA ARG A 89 16.83 2.25 3.66
C ARG A 89 17.79 3.42 3.92
N LYS A 90 19.07 3.27 3.57
CA LYS A 90 20.03 4.37 3.73
C LYS A 90 19.65 5.58 2.88
N TYR A 91 19.23 5.36 1.62
CA TYR A 91 18.76 6.43 0.76
C TYR A 91 17.45 7.07 1.26
N LEU A 92 16.53 6.27 1.78
CA LEU A 92 15.26 6.73 2.34
C LEU A 92 15.47 7.75 3.47
N TRP A 93 16.56 7.60 4.23
CA TRP A 93 16.91 8.48 5.35
C TRP A 93 18.03 9.49 5.06
N GLY A 94 18.49 9.60 3.80
CA GLY A 94 19.59 10.53 3.45
C GLY A 94 20.95 10.13 4.02
N GLN A 95 21.15 8.84 4.32
CA GLN A 95 22.35 8.31 4.99
C GLN A 95 23.23 7.45 4.07
N ALA A 96 22.97 7.45 2.76
CA ALA A 96 23.76 6.67 1.82
C ALA A 96 25.12 7.33 1.52
N SER A 97 26.17 6.53 1.39
CA SER A 97 27.52 7.03 1.09
C SER A 97 27.74 7.22 -0.41
N GLU A 98 28.49 8.25 -0.79
CA GLU A 98 28.90 8.49 -2.18
C GLU A 98 29.74 7.34 -2.80
N LYS A 99 30.38 6.52 -1.95
CA LYS A 99 31.28 5.42 -2.34
C LYS A 99 30.56 4.11 -2.71
N ILE A 100 29.24 4.13 -2.95
CA ILE A 100 28.49 2.93 -3.34
C ILE A 100 28.91 2.42 -4.71
N ASN A 101 29.05 1.10 -4.82
CA ASN A 101 29.31 0.41 -6.09
C ASN A 101 28.24 0.75 -7.14
N TYR A 102 28.67 1.20 -8.32
CA TYR A 102 27.79 1.66 -9.40
C TYR A 102 26.76 0.61 -9.86
N ALA A 103 27.14 -0.68 -9.93
CA ALA A 103 26.20 -1.73 -10.33
C ALA A 103 25.09 -1.95 -9.29
N LYS A 104 25.40 -1.82 -7.99
CA LYS A 104 24.39 -1.88 -6.91
C LYS A 104 23.45 -0.68 -7.00
N PHE A 105 24.00 0.52 -7.23
CA PHE A 105 23.23 1.75 -7.42
C PHE A 105 22.28 1.68 -8.62
N LYS A 106 22.77 1.29 -9.80
CA LYS A 106 21.96 1.14 -11.01
C LYS A 106 20.79 0.16 -10.81
N ARG A 107 21.04 -0.96 -10.11
CA ARG A 107 19.99 -1.94 -9.79
C ARG A 107 18.95 -1.42 -8.80
N LEU A 108 19.35 -0.57 -7.84
CA LEU A 108 18.42 0.09 -6.94
C LEU A 108 17.50 1.02 -7.73
N ASN A 109 18.07 1.91 -8.55
CA ASN A 109 17.30 2.86 -9.36
C ASN A 109 16.32 2.18 -10.31
N TYR A 110 16.67 1.06 -10.91
CA TYR A 110 15.74 0.28 -11.75
C TYR A 110 14.44 -0.13 -11.02
N HIS A 111 14.48 -0.34 -9.70
CA HIS A 111 13.26 -0.67 -8.93
C HIS A 111 12.55 0.59 -8.46
N LEU A 112 13.30 1.65 -8.12
CA LEU A 112 12.75 2.93 -7.69
C LEU A 112 11.97 3.65 -8.79
N THR A 113 12.34 3.47 -10.06
CA THR A 113 11.63 4.07 -11.19
C THR A 113 10.16 3.66 -11.26
N SER A 114 9.80 2.47 -10.78
CA SER A 114 8.39 2.05 -10.68
C SER A 114 7.55 2.96 -9.78
N LEU A 115 8.19 3.61 -8.81
CA LEU A 115 7.60 4.58 -7.90
C LEU A 115 7.88 6.03 -8.30
N ASN A 116 8.42 6.29 -9.49
CA ASN A 116 8.91 7.61 -9.90
C ASN A 116 9.95 8.21 -8.93
N LEU A 117 10.77 7.34 -8.32
CA LEU A 117 11.86 7.72 -7.42
C LEU A 117 13.22 7.42 -8.05
N VAL A 118 14.25 8.16 -7.62
CA VAL A 118 15.64 7.94 -7.99
C VAL A 118 16.53 8.15 -6.76
N ALA A 119 17.52 7.29 -6.55
CA ALA A 119 18.55 7.53 -5.55
C ALA A 119 19.58 8.54 -6.07
N ASN A 120 19.87 9.58 -5.29
CA ASN A 120 20.91 10.56 -5.59
C ASN A 120 22.21 10.16 -4.90
N ARG A 121 23.22 9.85 -5.72
CA ARG A 121 24.52 9.43 -5.22
C ARG A 121 25.29 10.53 -4.47
N GLN A 122 25.09 11.81 -4.82
CA GLN A 122 25.79 12.95 -4.23
C GLN A 122 25.24 13.25 -2.84
N THR A 123 23.93 13.41 -2.71
CA THR A 123 23.30 13.75 -1.43
C THR A 123 23.08 12.53 -0.53
N GLY A 124 23.18 11.32 -1.07
CA GLY A 124 22.86 10.11 -0.33
C GLY A 124 21.36 9.94 -0.02
N SER A 125 20.49 10.71 -0.68
CA SER A 125 19.04 10.76 -0.46
C SER A 125 18.25 10.23 -1.66
N LEU A 126 16.94 10.04 -1.50
CA LEU A 126 16.02 9.85 -2.62
C LEU A 126 15.65 11.22 -3.24
N LEU A 127 15.36 11.18 -4.55
CA LEU A 127 14.77 12.24 -5.35
C LEU A 127 13.45 11.74 -5.93
N GLY A 128 12.50 12.66 -6.07
CA GLY A 128 11.14 12.42 -6.57
C GLY A 128 10.13 13.18 -5.71
N GLU A 129 8.87 12.78 -5.78
CA GLU A 129 7.81 13.45 -5.03
C GLU A 129 8.02 13.33 -3.52
N ILE A 130 8.09 14.47 -2.83
CA ILE A 130 8.38 14.51 -1.40
C ILE A 130 7.27 13.84 -0.58
N GLY A 131 6.00 13.96 -0.99
CA GLY A 131 4.88 13.28 -0.34
C GLY A 131 5.03 11.75 -0.38
N LEU A 132 5.60 11.20 -1.45
CA LEU A 132 5.90 9.79 -1.55
C LEU A 132 7.06 9.37 -0.65
N ILE A 133 8.16 10.13 -0.63
CA ILE A 133 9.31 9.84 0.24
C ILE A 133 8.87 9.88 1.71
N PHE A 134 8.11 10.91 2.09
CA PHE A 134 7.56 11.09 3.42
C PHE A 134 6.62 9.94 3.83
N LEU A 135 5.72 9.54 2.94
CA LEU A 135 4.84 8.38 3.15
C LEU A 135 5.64 7.09 3.35
N LEU A 136 6.71 6.86 2.58
CA LEU A 136 7.56 5.69 2.73
C LEU A 136 8.31 5.73 4.08
N GLN A 137 8.79 6.87 4.55
CA GLN A 137 9.42 6.99 5.86
C GLN A 137 8.45 6.71 7.01
N LEU A 138 7.24 7.30 6.98
CA LEU A 138 6.18 6.99 7.94
C LEU A 138 5.83 5.51 7.95
N ARG A 139 5.69 4.92 6.75
CA ARG A 139 5.42 3.50 6.62
C ARG A 139 6.56 2.65 7.17
N TYR A 140 7.81 3.08 6.98
CA TYR A 140 8.97 2.38 7.50
C TYR A 140 8.98 2.39 9.02
N LEU A 141 8.71 3.53 9.66
CA LEU A 141 8.60 3.62 11.11
C LEU A 141 7.51 2.69 11.65
N ARG A 142 6.30 2.72 11.07
CA ARG A 142 5.19 1.81 11.41
C ARG A 142 5.51 0.34 11.21
N ASP A 143 6.16 0.00 10.09
CA ASP A 143 6.42 -1.39 9.73
C ASP A 143 7.61 -1.98 10.47
N PHE A 144 8.58 -1.19 10.99
CA PHE A 144 9.82 -1.69 11.60
C PHE A 144 9.97 -1.44 13.10
N TYR A 145 9.23 -0.48 13.65
CA TYR A 145 9.28 -0.15 15.07
C TYR A 145 7.93 -0.43 15.72
N PHE A 146 7.92 -0.47 17.05
CA PHE A 146 6.72 -0.65 17.87
C PHE A 146 6.40 0.68 18.56
N PHE A 147 6.29 1.73 17.75
CA PHE A 147 5.95 3.07 18.24
C PHE A 147 4.44 3.30 18.17
N GLU A 148 3.93 4.09 19.09
CA GLU A 148 2.59 4.65 19.00
C GLU A 148 2.51 5.70 17.87
N GLU A 149 1.29 6.00 17.41
CA GLU A 149 1.08 6.94 16.30
C GLU A 149 1.67 8.32 16.59
N ARG A 150 1.48 8.84 17.80
CA ARG A 150 2.06 10.11 18.24
C ARG A 150 3.59 10.09 18.19
N GLU A 151 4.22 9.03 18.67
CA GLU A 151 5.68 8.89 18.65
C GLU A 151 6.25 8.86 17.23
N ILE A 152 5.54 8.19 16.30
CA ILE A 152 5.92 8.16 14.88
C ILE A 152 5.92 9.57 14.29
N TYR A 153 4.86 10.34 14.56
CA TYR A 153 4.74 11.70 14.04
C TYR A 153 5.76 12.65 14.65
N GLN A 154 6.00 12.58 15.96
CA GLN A 154 7.01 13.39 16.63
C GLN A 154 8.43 13.11 16.09
N GLN A 155 8.81 11.83 15.92
CA GLN A 155 10.13 11.49 15.37
C GLN A 155 10.32 12.01 13.94
N MET A 156 9.28 11.94 13.11
CA MET A 156 9.31 12.48 11.75
C MET A 156 9.35 14.01 11.75
N ASP A 157 8.58 14.67 12.62
CA ASP A 157 8.57 16.13 12.73
C ASP A 157 9.93 16.65 13.17
N ASP A 158 10.58 15.96 14.11
CA ASP A 158 11.94 16.25 14.55
C ASP A 158 12.96 16.07 13.42
N TYR A 159 12.86 14.98 12.64
CA TYR A 159 13.71 14.75 11.48
C TYR A 159 13.56 15.86 10.43
N TYR A 160 12.35 16.36 10.24
CA TYR A 160 12.02 17.39 9.26
C TYR A 160 12.10 18.84 9.77
N ARG A 161 12.44 19.05 11.04
CA ARG A 161 12.46 20.36 11.73
C ARG A 161 13.13 21.48 10.90
N ASN A 162 14.28 21.18 10.29
CA ASN A 162 15.09 22.16 9.55
C ASN A 162 14.93 22.08 8.02
N TYR A 163 14.15 21.14 7.48
CA TYR A 163 13.95 21.02 6.04
C TYR A 163 13.14 22.20 5.51
N PRO A 164 13.27 22.69 4.27
CA PRO A 164 12.34 23.67 3.72
C PRO A 164 10.92 23.10 3.66
N GLY A 165 9.91 23.96 3.83
CA GLY A 165 8.51 23.53 3.79
C GLY A 165 8.13 23.10 2.39
N THR A 166 7.20 22.14 2.28
CA THR A 166 6.63 21.77 0.98
C THR A 166 5.28 22.43 0.82
N LEU A 167 5.04 23.04 -0.34
CA LEU A 167 3.72 23.52 -0.70
C LEU A 167 2.87 22.33 -1.15
N ILE A 168 1.86 22.00 -0.36
CA ILE A 168 0.75 21.15 -0.80
C ILE A 168 -0.36 22.07 -1.30
N ASP A 169 -0.98 21.68 -2.41
CA ASP A 169 -2.09 22.43 -2.99
C ASP A 169 -3.17 22.71 -1.94
N LYS A 170 -3.52 23.99 -1.82
CA LYS A 170 -4.56 24.44 -0.89
C LYS A 170 -5.93 23.89 -1.30
N ALA A 171 -6.16 23.62 -2.59
CA ALA A 171 -7.42 23.06 -3.08
C ALA A 171 -7.74 21.67 -2.50
N LEU A 172 -6.72 20.94 -2.01
CA LEU A 172 -6.91 19.64 -1.36
C LEU A 172 -7.41 19.73 0.08
N PHE A 173 -7.42 20.91 0.69
CA PHE A 173 -7.86 21.08 2.07
C PHE A 173 -8.85 22.25 2.14
N PRO A 174 -10.14 21.99 1.84
CA PRO A 174 -11.15 23.04 1.75
C PRO A 174 -11.45 23.71 3.09
N ASP A 175 -11.23 23.00 4.20
CA ASP A 175 -11.34 23.52 5.57
C ASP A 175 -10.07 23.14 6.37
N GLU A 176 -9.48 24.12 7.03
CA GLU A 176 -8.30 23.93 7.87
C GLU A 176 -8.63 23.47 9.29
N THR A 177 -9.90 23.47 9.70
CA THR A 177 -10.32 23.14 11.08
C THR A 177 -9.86 21.76 11.49
N MET A 178 -10.06 20.75 10.64
CA MET A 178 -9.61 19.37 10.93
C MET A 178 -8.08 19.28 11.04
N ILE A 179 -7.33 20.03 10.22
CA ILE A 179 -5.86 20.05 10.28
C ILE A 179 -5.37 20.75 11.54
N LYS A 180 -6.00 21.86 11.95
CA LYS A 180 -5.64 22.59 13.17
C LYS A 180 -5.85 21.71 14.40
N ASN A 181 -7.01 21.07 14.51
CA ASN A 181 -7.29 20.12 15.58
C ASN A 181 -6.26 18.98 15.62
N PHE A 182 -5.88 18.45 14.45
CA PHE A 182 -4.84 17.43 14.34
C PHE A 182 -3.46 17.93 14.78
N ILE A 183 -3.07 19.15 14.39
CA ILE A 183 -1.81 19.78 14.83
C ILE A 183 -1.78 19.89 16.35
N ASP A 184 -2.87 20.37 16.95
CA ASP A 184 -2.97 20.58 18.40
C ASP A 184 -2.96 19.25 19.16
N GLU A 185 -3.64 18.22 18.64
CA GLU A 185 -3.70 16.89 19.22
C GLU A 185 -2.32 16.19 19.25
N PHE A 186 -1.56 16.31 18.16
CA PHE A 186 -0.28 15.61 18.00
C PHE A 186 0.95 16.46 18.36
N GLY A 187 0.78 17.77 18.52
CA GLY A 187 1.86 18.69 18.90
C GLY A 187 2.98 18.77 17.85
N ILE A 188 2.62 18.82 16.57
CA ILE A 188 3.55 18.80 15.43
C ILE A 188 3.66 20.16 14.73
N GLN A 189 4.71 20.38 13.94
CA GLN A 189 4.84 21.62 13.19
C GLN A 189 3.83 21.69 12.02
N PRO A 190 3.22 22.86 11.75
CA PRO A 190 2.25 23.02 10.65
C PRO A 190 2.79 22.67 9.26
N LYS A 191 4.11 22.76 9.10
CA LYS A 191 4.84 22.66 7.84
C LYS A 191 4.64 21.33 7.09
N PHE A 192 4.56 20.23 7.82
CA PHE A 192 4.32 18.89 7.26
C PHE A 192 3.00 18.28 7.76
N ALA A 193 2.21 19.04 8.54
CA ALA A 193 0.98 18.58 9.17
C ALA A 193 -0.01 17.94 8.19
N LYS A 194 -0.14 18.47 6.97
CA LYS A 194 -1.01 17.92 5.93
C LYS A 194 -0.61 16.50 5.46
N PHE A 195 0.69 16.18 5.43
CA PHE A 195 1.14 14.82 5.12
C PHE A 195 0.86 13.86 6.28
N PHE A 196 1.12 14.30 7.51
CA PHE A 196 0.80 13.55 8.71
C PHE A 196 -0.69 13.27 8.83
N PHE A 197 -1.51 14.30 8.62
CA PHE A 197 -2.97 14.20 8.65
C PHE A 197 -3.48 13.22 7.59
N PHE A 198 -2.95 13.28 6.36
CA PHE A 198 -3.33 12.30 5.34
C PHE A 198 -2.93 10.86 5.68
N ASP A 199 -1.75 10.64 6.27
CA ASP A 199 -1.38 9.31 6.77
C ASP A 199 -2.33 8.85 7.89
N HIS A 200 -2.65 9.73 8.84
CA HIS A 200 -3.58 9.46 9.95
C HIS A 200 -4.95 9.03 9.44
N LEU A 201 -5.52 9.82 8.53
CA LEU A 201 -6.80 9.56 7.89
C LEU A 201 -6.92 8.14 7.31
N ARG A 202 -5.84 7.60 6.73
CA ARG A 202 -5.83 6.24 6.14
C ARG A 202 -5.98 5.10 7.16
N TYR A 203 -5.73 5.36 8.44
CA TYR A 203 -5.93 4.39 9.52
C TYR A 203 -7.25 4.60 10.27
N HIS A 204 -7.93 5.74 10.05
CA HIS A 204 -9.15 6.13 10.76
C HIS A 204 -10.29 6.40 9.78
N PHE A 205 -10.99 5.33 9.37
CA PHE A 205 -12.01 5.40 8.31
C PHE A 205 -13.12 6.43 8.57
N GLN A 206 -13.57 6.58 9.83
CA GLN A 206 -14.62 7.56 10.16
C GLN A 206 -14.15 8.99 9.89
N LEU A 207 -12.96 9.35 10.38
CA LEU A 207 -12.37 10.67 10.11
C LEU A 207 -12.18 10.89 8.60
N PHE A 208 -11.84 9.84 7.86
CA PHE A 208 -11.71 9.93 6.41
C PHE A 208 -13.04 10.12 5.67
N ALA A 209 -14.09 9.47 6.15
CA ALA A 209 -15.45 9.69 5.68
C ALA A 209 -15.90 11.14 5.96
N ASP A 210 -15.60 11.67 7.16
CA ASP A 210 -15.92 13.05 7.53
C ASP A 210 -15.15 14.05 6.67
N PHE A 211 -13.87 13.77 6.38
CA PHE A 211 -13.07 14.59 5.47
C PHE A 211 -13.64 14.58 4.04
N TYR A 212 -14.13 13.43 3.55
CA TYR A 212 -14.87 13.37 2.30
C TYR A 212 -16.16 14.22 2.33
N GLN A 213 -16.90 14.23 3.45
CA GLN A 213 -18.08 15.10 3.59
C GLN A 213 -17.72 16.58 3.56
N CYS A 214 -16.62 16.98 4.17
CA CYS A 214 -16.11 18.35 4.09
C CYS A 214 -15.87 18.77 2.62
N HIS A 215 -15.25 17.89 1.82
CA HIS A 215 -15.06 18.11 0.38
C HIS A 215 -16.38 18.20 -0.40
N ARG A 216 -17.42 17.46 0.02
CA ARG A 216 -18.78 17.54 -0.54
C ARG A 216 -19.43 18.88 -0.26
N GLU A 217 -19.38 19.35 0.98
CA GLU A 217 -19.98 20.60 1.43
C GLU A 217 -19.40 21.80 0.67
N HIS A 218 -18.08 21.80 0.49
CA HIS A 218 -17.36 22.83 -0.25
C HIS A 218 -17.35 22.62 -1.77
N ARG A 219 -17.96 21.53 -2.26
CA ARG A 219 -18.07 21.20 -3.70
C ARG A 219 -16.73 21.25 -4.46
N THR A 220 -15.67 20.78 -3.82
CA THR A 220 -14.32 20.77 -4.40
C THR A 220 -14.26 19.96 -5.71
N ASP A 221 -13.31 20.28 -6.59
CA ASP A 221 -13.10 19.54 -7.84
C ASP A 221 -12.86 18.05 -7.59
N LEU A 222 -12.06 17.72 -6.57
CA LEU A 222 -11.82 16.34 -6.15
C LEU A 222 -13.13 15.61 -5.76
N TYR A 223 -14.06 16.28 -5.07
CA TYR A 223 -15.37 15.69 -4.77
C TYR A 223 -16.16 15.42 -6.06
N LEU A 224 -16.14 16.35 -7.01
CA LEU A 224 -16.83 16.20 -8.30
C LEU A 224 -16.23 15.04 -9.11
N GLU A 225 -14.90 14.89 -9.12
CA GLU A 225 -14.20 13.76 -9.75
C GLU A 225 -14.61 12.42 -9.12
N VAL A 226 -14.63 12.33 -7.78
CA VAL A 226 -15.07 11.11 -7.07
C VAL A 226 -16.54 10.80 -7.36
N LYS A 227 -17.39 11.82 -7.43
CA LYS A 227 -18.81 11.67 -7.77
C LYS A 227 -18.97 11.12 -9.19
N GLN A 228 -18.21 11.64 -10.16
CA GLN A 228 -18.20 11.15 -11.54
C GLN A 228 -17.67 9.72 -11.61
N ALA A 229 -16.56 9.41 -10.91
CA ALA A 229 -16.03 8.06 -10.82
C ALA A 229 -17.07 7.06 -10.30
N SER A 230 -17.72 7.43 -9.19
CA SER A 230 -18.75 6.59 -8.55
C SER A 230 -19.96 6.35 -9.47
N LYS A 231 -20.31 7.34 -10.31
CA LYS A 231 -21.38 7.19 -11.33
C LYS A 231 -20.99 6.16 -12.38
N ILE A 232 -19.80 6.27 -12.97
CA ILE A 232 -19.29 5.33 -13.99
C ILE A 232 -19.23 3.91 -13.43
N ILE A 233 -18.75 3.75 -12.19
CA ILE A 233 -18.66 2.44 -11.55
C ILE A 233 -20.05 1.86 -11.30
N LYS A 234 -21.02 2.67 -10.84
CA LYS A 234 -22.41 2.24 -10.64
C LYS A 234 -23.05 1.70 -11.92
N GLU A 235 -22.76 2.29 -13.06
CA GLU A 235 -23.30 1.89 -14.36
C GLU A 235 -22.76 0.51 -14.79
N MET A 236 -21.57 0.12 -14.32
CA MET A 236 -20.93 -1.15 -14.66
C MET A 236 -21.02 -2.23 -13.57
N LEU A 237 -21.24 -1.83 -12.32
CA LEU A 237 -21.34 -2.70 -11.15
C LEU A 237 -22.60 -2.34 -10.35
N ALA A 238 -23.57 -3.27 -10.30
CA ALA A 238 -24.76 -3.08 -9.48
C ALA A 238 -24.38 -3.08 -8.00
N TRP A 239 -24.65 -1.98 -7.30
CA TRP A 239 -24.39 -1.89 -5.85
C TRP A 239 -25.37 -2.75 -5.08
N GLU A 240 -24.84 -3.62 -4.22
CA GLU A 240 -25.63 -4.54 -3.39
C GLU A 240 -26.18 -3.86 -2.12
N SER A 241 -25.50 -2.82 -1.62
CA SER A 241 -25.94 -2.03 -0.48
C SER A 241 -25.45 -0.59 -0.56
N GLU A 242 -26.15 0.33 0.13
CA GLU A 242 -25.71 1.72 0.25
C GLU A 242 -24.42 1.85 1.04
N VAL A 243 -24.21 0.98 2.02
CA VAL A 243 -22.96 0.90 2.81
C VAL A 243 -21.79 0.57 1.90
N LEU A 244 -21.91 -0.46 1.06
CA LEU A 244 -20.88 -0.84 0.10
C LEU A 244 -20.56 0.32 -0.86
N ARG A 245 -21.60 0.95 -1.41
CA ARG A 245 -21.46 2.12 -2.29
C ARG A 245 -20.67 3.23 -1.59
N PHE A 246 -21.04 3.56 -0.36
CA PHE A 246 -20.38 4.61 0.42
C PHE A 246 -18.92 4.27 0.72
N THR A 247 -18.63 3.05 1.18
CA THR A 247 -17.25 2.60 1.43
C THR A 247 -16.40 2.65 0.17
N VAL A 248 -16.92 2.23 -0.98
CA VAL A 248 -16.21 2.34 -2.26
C VAL A 248 -15.95 3.79 -2.62
N THR A 249 -16.94 4.67 -2.50
CA THR A 249 -16.78 6.11 -2.75
C THR A 249 -15.69 6.74 -1.89
N VAL A 250 -15.67 6.44 -0.58
CA VAL A 250 -14.63 6.94 0.33
C VAL A 250 -13.24 6.40 -0.03
N LYS A 251 -13.12 5.13 -0.44
CA LYS A 251 -11.83 4.57 -0.88
C LYS A 251 -11.37 5.10 -2.25
N LEU A 252 -12.30 5.43 -3.15
CA LEU A 252 -11.97 6.14 -4.39
C LEU A 252 -11.46 7.55 -4.10
N PHE A 253 -12.01 8.20 -3.07
CA PHE A 253 -11.49 9.48 -2.59
C PHE A 253 -10.05 9.36 -2.08
N ASP A 254 -9.66 8.32 -1.32
CA ASP A 254 -8.23 8.06 -0.95
C ASP A 254 -7.34 7.94 -2.18
N LEU A 255 -7.79 7.16 -3.18
CA LEU A 255 -7.05 6.96 -4.41
C LEU A 255 -6.81 8.29 -5.14
N LEU A 256 -7.87 9.03 -5.45
CA LEU A 256 -7.76 10.29 -6.19
C LEU A 256 -7.03 11.36 -5.40
N PHE A 257 -7.33 11.51 -4.10
CA PHE A 257 -6.64 12.44 -3.22
C PHE A 257 -5.13 12.19 -3.22
N GLY A 258 -4.71 10.93 -3.09
CA GLY A 258 -3.29 10.61 -3.11
C GLY A 258 -2.64 10.83 -4.48
N ILE A 259 -3.35 10.63 -5.60
CA ILE A 259 -2.83 10.97 -6.94
C ILE A 259 -2.62 12.49 -7.06
N HIS A 260 -3.56 13.30 -6.56
CA HIS A 260 -3.38 14.76 -6.50
C HIS A 260 -2.20 15.17 -5.61
N GLN A 261 -1.83 14.36 -4.61
CA GLN A 261 -0.60 14.54 -3.83
C GLN A 261 0.68 13.98 -4.51
N GLY A 262 0.59 13.56 -5.77
CA GLY A 262 1.72 13.03 -6.53
C GLY A 262 2.05 11.56 -6.25
N LEU A 263 1.18 10.82 -5.57
CA LEU A 263 1.40 9.39 -5.33
C LEU A 263 1.10 8.58 -6.59
N PRO A 264 2.05 7.78 -7.11
CA PRO A 264 1.79 6.91 -8.26
C PRO A 264 0.87 5.74 -7.86
N LEU A 265 0.05 5.28 -8.81
CA LEU A 265 -0.92 4.20 -8.60
C LEU A 265 -0.32 2.94 -7.98
N ILE A 266 0.92 2.61 -8.35
CA ILE A 266 1.62 1.45 -7.79
C ILE A 266 1.62 1.45 -6.26
N VAL A 267 1.68 2.61 -5.58
CA VAL A 267 1.70 2.72 -4.10
C VAL A 267 0.47 2.07 -3.47
N PHE A 268 -0.69 2.28 -4.09
CA PHE A 268 -1.96 1.71 -3.66
C PHE A 268 -2.03 0.21 -3.92
N ASN A 269 -1.21 -0.29 -4.85
CA ASN A 269 -1.13 -1.69 -5.24
C ASN A 269 -0.08 -2.50 -4.46
N LEU A 270 0.90 -1.86 -3.82
CA LEU A 270 2.03 -2.53 -3.15
C LEU A 270 1.64 -3.50 -2.02
N LYS A 271 0.48 -3.29 -1.38
CA LYS A 271 0.00 -4.15 -0.29
C LYS A 271 -0.71 -5.41 -0.78
N TRP A 272 -1.10 -5.45 -2.05
CA TRP A 272 -2.02 -6.46 -2.57
C TRP A 272 -1.29 -7.54 -3.35
N GLU A 273 -1.77 -8.76 -3.21
CA GLU A 273 -1.31 -9.85 -4.07
C GLU A 273 -1.72 -9.56 -5.52
N GLN A 274 -0.76 -9.68 -6.45
CA GLN A 274 -1.00 -9.54 -7.87
C GLN A 274 -1.76 -10.77 -8.38
N GLY A 275 -3.06 -10.83 -8.07
CA GLY A 275 -3.99 -11.81 -8.60
C GLY A 275 -4.47 -11.43 -10.01
N VAL A 276 -5.11 -12.38 -10.70
CA VAL A 276 -5.74 -12.13 -12.00
C VAL A 276 -6.77 -11.02 -11.85
N VAL A 277 -6.71 -10.02 -12.74
CA VAL A 277 -7.66 -8.90 -12.78
C VAL A 277 -8.68 -9.23 -13.88
N ALA A 278 -9.97 -9.26 -13.52
CA ALA A 278 -11.03 -9.53 -14.49
C ALA A 278 -11.14 -8.42 -15.54
N GLU A 279 -11.53 -8.76 -16.78
CA GLU A 279 -11.63 -7.83 -17.92
C GLU A 279 -12.54 -6.63 -17.64
N ILE A 280 -13.58 -6.81 -16.82
CA ILE A 280 -14.48 -5.72 -16.41
C ILE A 280 -13.73 -4.56 -15.73
N TYR A 281 -12.68 -4.83 -14.95
CA TYR A 281 -11.88 -3.78 -14.33
C TYR A 281 -11.00 -3.04 -15.34
N TYR A 282 -10.52 -3.72 -16.39
CA TYR A 282 -9.78 -3.07 -17.47
C TYR A 282 -10.69 -2.14 -18.28
N ARG A 283 -11.92 -2.57 -18.56
CA ARG A 283 -12.94 -1.72 -19.22
C ARG A 283 -13.28 -0.52 -18.36
N LEU A 284 -13.55 -0.74 -17.08
CA LEU A 284 -13.84 0.33 -16.13
C LEU A 284 -12.69 1.35 -16.03
N SER A 285 -11.44 0.88 -15.96
CA SER A 285 -10.26 1.75 -15.97
C SER A 285 -10.14 2.60 -17.22
N LYS A 286 -10.48 2.07 -18.40
CA LYS A 286 -10.48 2.83 -19.67
C LYS A 286 -11.51 3.95 -19.64
N GLU A 287 -12.73 3.66 -19.18
CA GLU A 287 -13.80 4.65 -19.08
C GLU A 287 -13.48 5.72 -18.03
N LEU A 288 -13.03 5.33 -16.84
CA LEU A 288 -12.62 6.29 -15.80
C LEU A 288 -11.49 7.21 -16.30
N LYS A 289 -10.51 6.67 -17.02
CA LYS A 289 -9.41 7.45 -17.60
C LYS A 289 -9.89 8.43 -18.69
N ARG A 290 -10.94 8.09 -19.43
CA ARG A 290 -11.55 8.99 -20.43
C ARG A 290 -12.26 10.17 -19.76
N GLU A 291 -12.98 9.91 -18.68
CA GLU A 291 -13.88 10.88 -18.04
C GLU A 291 -13.23 11.71 -16.92
N ILE A 292 -12.11 11.25 -16.35
CA ILE A 292 -11.47 11.87 -15.18
C ILE A 292 -10.03 12.28 -15.54
N PRO A 293 -9.77 13.59 -15.76
CA PRO A 293 -8.48 14.08 -16.27
C PRO A 293 -7.25 13.69 -15.44
N ILE A 294 -7.35 13.65 -14.11
CA ILE A 294 -6.22 13.29 -13.23
C ILE A 294 -5.71 11.87 -13.47
N LEU A 295 -6.54 10.98 -14.05
CA LEU A 295 -6.18 9.61 -14.39
C LEU A 295 -5.52 9.48 -15.78
N SER A 296 -5.38 10.56 -16.54
CA SER A 296 -4.83 10.54 -17.91
C SER A 296 -3.41 9.96 -18.01
N ASN A 297 -2.57 10.14 -17.00
CA ASN A 297 -1.21 9.59 -16.95
C ASN A 297 -1.12 8.22 -16.25
N CYS A 298 -2.24 7.72 -15.74
CA CYS A 298 -2.28 6.44 -15.05
C CYS A 298 -2.24 5.26 -16.04
N ARG A 299 -1.50 4.21 -15.66
CA ARG A 299 -1.50 2.94 -16.37
C ARG A 299 -2.81 2.19 -16.14
N ILE A 300 -3.41 1.68 -17.21
CA ILE A 300 -4.73 1.01 -17.17
C ILE A 300 -4.67 -0.25 -16.29
N ASP A 301 -3.59 -1.02 -16.38
CA ASP A 301 -3.40 -2.25 -15.61
C ASP A 301 -3.25 -1.97 -14.10
N GLU A 302 -2.53 -0.91 -13.73
CA GLU A 302 -2.40 -0.50 -12.33
C GLU A 302 -3.72 0.04 -11.76
N LEU A 303 -4.46 0.81 -12.57
CA LEU A 303 -5.77 1.33 -12.17
C LEU A 303 -6.78 0.18 -12.01
N ALA A 304 -6.78 -0.80 -12.92
CA ALA A 304 -7.68 -1.95 -12.86
C ALA A 304 -7.43 -2.79 -11.60
N LEU A 305 -6.15 -2.99 -11.24
CA LEU A 305 -5.78 -3.65 -9.99
C LEU A 305 -6.22 -2.84 -8.77
N ALA A 306 -6.03 -1.51 -8.77
CA ALA A 306 -6.45 -0.66 -7.67
C ALA A 306 -7.97 -0.71 -7.46
N LEU A 307 -8.76 -0.62 -8.53
CA LEU A 307 -10.22 -0.70 -8.49
C LEU A 307 -10.70 -2.06 -7.98
N LYS A 308 -10.12 -3.15 -8.48
CA LYS A 308 -10.39 -4.50 -7.96
C LYS A 308 -10.19 -4.55 -6.45
N ASN A 309 -9.07 -4.03 -5.96
CA ASN A 309 -8.73 -4.07 -4.54
C ASN A 309 -9.64 -3.17 -3.71
N ILE A 310 -9.99 -1.99 -4.20
CA ILE A 310 -10.97 -1.10 -3.56
C ILE A 310 -12.30 -1.83 -3.39
N ILE A 311 -12.81 -2.47 -4.45
CA ILE A 311 -14.10 -3.17 -4.42
C ILE A 311 -14.02 -4.38 -3.50
N PHE A 312 -13.01 -5.24 -3.63
CA PHE A 312 -12.80 -6.41 -2.77
C PHE A 312 -12.77 -6.03 -1.29
N THR A 313 -11.98 -5.03 -0.94
CA THR A 313 -11.82 -4.64 0.47
C THR A 313 -13.05 -3.91 1.02
N SER A 314 -13.77 -3.15 0.20
CA SER A 314 -15.01 -2.49 0.62
C SER A 314 -16.11 -3.51 0.90
N TYR A 315 -16.16 -4.56 0.08
CA TYR A 315 -17.03 -5.70 0.28
C TYR A 315 -16.72 -6.44 1.59
N GLN A 316 -15.45 -6.73 1.88
CA GLN A 316 -15.05 -7.35 3.15
C GLN A 316 -15.46 -6.51 4.37
N VAL A 317 -15.25 -5.19 4.30
CA VAL A 317 -15.70 -4.27 5.37
C VAL A 317 -17.23 -4.30 5.52
N THR A 318 -17.96 -4.27 4.41
CA THR A 318 -19.43 -4.30 4.43
C THR A 318 -19.93 -5.60 5.06
N LEU A 319 -19.35 -6.75 4.72
CA LEU A 319 -19.67 -8.03 5.33
C LEU A 319 -19.47 -8.04 6.84
N THR A 320 -18.36 -7.48 7.33
CA THR A 320 -18.10 -7.39 8.77
C THR A 320 -19.06 -6.43 9.50
N MET A 321 -19.61 -5.43 8.79
CA MET A 321 -20.52 -4.43 9.35
C MET A 321 -22.01 -4.79 9.18
N THR A 322 -22.35 -5.82 8.40
CA THR A 322 -23.74 -6.22 8.14
C THR A 322 -24.00 -7.60 8.78
N PRO A 323 -24.59 -7.68 9.98
CA PRO A 323 -24.72 -8.94 10.73
C PRO A 323 -25.85 -9.86 10.24
N ASN A 324 -26.57 -9.50 9.17
CA ASN A 324 -27.78 -10.22 8.76
C ASN A 324 -27.48 -11.28 7.70
N LEU A 325 -27.67 -12.56 8.06
CA LEU A 325 -27.29 -13.76 7.29
C LEU A 325 -27.76 -13.73 5.82
N ASP A 326 -29.00 -13.33 5.55
CA ASP A 326 -29.54 -13.31 4.17
C ASP A 326 -28.80 -12.31 3.27
N SER A 327 -28.45 -11.14 3.82
CA SER A 327 -27.65 -10.15 3.08
C SER A 327 -26.21 -10.65 2.89
N THR A 328 -25.63 -11.30 3.90
CA THR A 328 -24.29 -11.89 3.84
C THR A 328 -24.19 -13.00 2.78
N PHE A 329 -25.20 -13.87 2.68
CA PHE A 329 -25.26 -14.94 1.67
C PHE A 329 -25.41 -14.41 0.25
N LEU A 330 -26.28 -13.41 0.03
CA LEU A 330 -26.50 -12.83 -1.29
C LEU A 330 -25.27 -12.07 -1.81
N ILE A 331 -24.57 -11.39 -0.89
CA ILE A 331 -23.29 -10.73 -1.07
C ILE A 331 -22.23 -11.81 -1.43
N GLN A 332 -22.13 -12.92 -0.67
CA GLN A 332 -21.21 -14.05 -0.93
C GLN A 332 -21.43 -14.78 -2.25
N GLU A 333 -22.66 -15.19 -2.57
CA GLU A 333 -22.99 -16.03 -3.73
C GLU A 333 -22.71 -15.31 -5.07
N ARG A 334 -22.85 -13.98 -5.12
CA ARG A 334 -22.54 -13.19 -6.32
C ARG A 334 -21.07 -12.76 -6.38
N TYR A 335 -20.42 -12.58 -5.23
CA TYR A 335 -18.98 -12.32 -5.20
C TYR A 335 -18.15 -13.56 -5.55
N GLU A 336 -18.63 -14.76 -5.24
CA GLU A 336 -18.04 -16.00 -5.75
C GLU A 336 -18.03 -16.04 -7.27
N LYS A 337 -19.07 -15.54 -7.96
CA LYS A 337 -19.05 -15.40 -9.43
C LYS A 337 -17.97 -14.41 -9.93
N PHE A 338 -17.58 -13.45 -9.10
CA PHE A 338 -16.56 -12.45 -9.40
C PHE A 338 -15.14 -12.92 -9.05
N ILE A 339 -14.98 -13.74 -8.02
CA ILE A 339 -13.71 -14.41 -7.67
C ILE A 339 -13.45 -15.61 -8.60
N ALA A 340 -14.50 -16.34 -8.99
CA ALA A 340 -14.42 -17.58 -9.77
C ALA A 340 -14.31 -17.36 -11.28
N SER A 341 -14.32 -16.11 -11.77
CA SER A 341 -13.88 -15.80 -13.13
C SER A 341 -12.36 -15.99 -13.22
N LYS A 342 -11.96 -17.27 -13.32
CA LYS A 342 -10.58 -17.73 -13.51
C LYS A 342 -10.02 -17.34 -14.88
#